data_AF-A0A194S7Z1-F1
#
_entry.id   AF-A0A194S7Z1-F1
#
_cell.length_a   1.000
_cell.length_b   1.000
_cell.length_c   1.000
_cell.angle_alpha   90.00
_cell.angle_beta   90.00
_cell.angle_gamma   90.00
#
_symmetry.space_group_name_H-M   'P 1'
#
loop_
_entity.id
_entity.type
_entity.pdbx_description
1 polymer ?
#
loop_
_entity_poly.entity_id
_entity_poly.type
_entity_poly.pdbx_seq_one_letter_code
_entity_poly.pdbx_strand_id
1 'polypeptide(L)'
;ASGLLYVAEVIEEHSGLAKSVGKRLVYVEVLLFVLLFSVDGLPWHLVAVGILAHLVYLQNFSRTWPTISLTSPTFIASCILVLASHFLSFRHFSARSDAAALHGRYTHYNAYDSRRTSFLDVATYFAVCVWLVPFYLFLSLSANDNVLP
;
A
#
# COMPACT_ATOMS: atom_id res chain seq x y z
N ALA A 1 17.78 -11.87 8.91
CA ALA A 1 17.53 -11.46 7.52
C ALA A 1 17.24 -12.71 6.65
N SER A 2 16.23 -13.52 7.03
CA SER A 2 16.00 -14.84 6.39
C SER A 2 14.61 -14.94 5.77
N GLY A 3 13.60 -14.25 6.35
CA GLY A 3 12.22 -14.32 5.86
C GLY A 3 11.98 -13.64 4.50
N LEU A 4 12.58 -12.45 4.26
CA LEU A 4 12.41 -11.76 2.98
C LEU A 4 13.14 -12.47 1.83
N LEU A 5 14.31 -13.04 2.11
CA LEU A 5 15.02 -13.88 1.14
C LEU A 5 14.21 -15.14 0.81
N TYR A 6 13.65 -15.80 1.82
CA TYR A 6 12.76 -16.93 1.61
C TYR A 6 11.54 -16.57 0.75
N VAL A 7 10.91 -15.41 0.99
CA VAL A 7 9.79 -14.96 0.17
C VAL A 7 10.23 -14.67 -1.27
N ALA A 8 11.39 -14.06 -1.47
CA ALA A 8 11.93 -13.82 -2.81
C ALA A 8 12.22 -15.14 -3.54
N GLU A 9 12.83 -16.12 -2.87
CA GLU A 9 13.09 -17.46 -3.39
C GLU A 9 11.78 -18.19 -3.78
N VAL A 10 10.74 -18.10 -2.93
CA VAL A 10 9.42 -18.66 -3.26
C VAL A 10 8.77 -17.96 -4.48
N ILE A 11 8.96 -16.65 -4.62
CA ILE A 11 8.46 -15.91 -5.79
C ILE A 11 9.21 -16.34 -7.06
N GLU A 12 10.50 -16.62 -6.95
CA GLU A 12 11.35 -17.11 -8.03
C GLU A 12 10.90 -18.51 -8.49
N GLU A 13 10.86 -19.47 -7.55
CA GLU A 13 10.50 -20.87 -7.82
C GLU A 13 9.05 -21.03 -8.29
N HIS A 14 8.15 -20.17 -7.81
CA HIS A 14 6.72 -20.23 -8.11
C HIS A 14 6.18 -18.96 -8.77
N SER A 15 6.91 -18.42 -9.75
CA SER A 15 6.58 -17.16 -10.44
C SER A 15 5.14 -17.06 -10.98
N GLY A 16 4.57 -18.17 -11.48
CA GLY A 16 3.17 -18.22 -11.94
C GLY A 16 2.13 -18.05 -10.83
N LEU A 17 2.37 -18.68 -9.67
CA LEU A 17 1.53 -18.52 -8.48
C LEU A 17 1.74 -17.13 -7.87
N ALA A 18 2.99 -16.67 -7.78
CA ALA A 18 3.34 -15.33 -7.32
C ALA A 18 2.56 -14.25 -8.11
N LYS A 19 2.54 -14.35 -9.44
CA LYS A 19 1.74 -13.44 -10.28
C LYS A 19 0.27 -13.42 -9.90
N SER A 20 -0.31 -14.59 -9.67
CA SER A 20 -1.74 -14.73 -9.33
C SER A 20 -2.04 -14.19 -7.93
N VAL A 21 -1.16 -14.46 -6.97
CA VAL A 21 -1.23 -13.92 -5.61
C VAL A 21 -1.11 -12.40 -5.63
N GLY A 22 -0.12 -11.85 -6.34
CA GLY A 22 0.06 -10.41 -6.49
C GLY A 22 -1.19 -9.72 -7.06
N LYS A 23 -1.78 -10.25 -8.13
CA LYS A 23 -3.06 -9.72 -8.67
C LYS A 23 -4.20 -9.79 -7.66
N ARG A 24 -4.33 -10.89 -6.91
CA ARG A 24 -5.35 -11.03 -5.86
C ARG A 24 -5.14 -10.02 -4.74
N LEU A 25 -3.90 -9.81 -4.30
CA LEU A 25 -3.55 -8.79 -3.31
C LEU A 25 -4.00 -7.40 -3.77
N VAL A 26 -3.75 -7.06 -5.04
CA VAL A 26 -4.23 -5.77 -5.58
C VAL A 26 -5.74 -5.64 -5.54
N TYR A 27 -6.49 -6.68 -5.92
CA TYR A 27 -7.95 -6.63 -5.85
C TYR A 27 -8.49 -6.54 -4.42
N VAL A 28 -7.83 -7.21 -3.47
CA VAL A 28 -8.15 -7.11 -2.04
C VAL A 28 -7.93 -5.68 -1.54
N GLU A 29 -6.83 -5.03 -1.91
CA GLU A 29 -6.58 -3.63 -1.53
C GLU A 29 -7.61 -2.67 -2.13
N VAL A 30 -7.97 -2.84 -3.41
CA VAL A 30 -9.04 -2.03 -4.03
C VAL A 30 -10.36 -2.20 -3.27
N LEU A 31 -10.70 -3.43 -2.88
CA LEU A 31 -11.88 -3.70 -2.05
C LEU A 31 -11.75 -3.03 -0.67
N LEU A 32 -10.60 -3.12 -0.02
CA LEU A 32 -10.34 -2.46 1.27
C LEU A 32 -10.51 -0.95 1.17
N PHE A 33 -10.02 -0.29 0.12
CA PHE A 33 -10.25 1.14 -0.09
C PHE A 33 -11.73 1.50 -0.20
N VAL A 34 -12.53 0.67 -0.90
CA VAL A 34 -13.98 0.87 -1.01
C VAL A 34 -14.66 0.66 0.35
N LEU A 35 -14.25 -0.36 1.11
CA LEU A 35 -14.80 -0.62 2.45
C LEU A 35 -14.45 0.50 3.44
N LEU A 36 -13.19 0.95 3.47
CA LEU A 36 -12.73 2.08 4.29
C LEU A 36 -13.45 3.39 3.91
N PHE A 37 -13.76 3.58 2.63
CA PHE A 37 -14.60 4.70 2.20
C PHE A 37 -16.01 4.61 2.78
N SER A 38 -16.64 3.43 2.73
CA SER A 38 -18.03 3.23 3.18
C SER A 38 -18.19 3.19 4.71
N VAL A 39 -17.21 2.64 5.44
CA VAL A 39 -17.30 2.42 6.89
C VAL A 39 -16.67 3.58 7.67
N ASP A 40 -15.45 3.97 7.30
CA ASP A 40 -14.64 4.96 8.04
C ASP A 40 -14.74 6.37 7.45
N GLY A 41 -15.38 6.52 6.28
CA GLY A 41 -15.55 7.82 5.64
C GLY A 41 -14.21 8.41 5.18
N LEU A 42 -13.28 7.57 4.73
CA LEU A 42 -12.00 8.01 4.18
C LEU A 42 -12.25 9.05 3.07
N PRO A 43 -11.53 10.17 2.99
CA PRO A 43 -11.80 11.18 1.98
C PRO A 43 -11.61 10.62 0.56
N TRP A 44 -12.51 10.99 -0.33
CA TRP A 44 -12.60 10.43 -1.68
C TRP A 44 -11.31 10.57 -2.50
N HIS A 45 -10.49 11.60 -2.26
CA HIS A 45 -9.24 11.81 -2.99
C HIS A 45 -8.15 10.79 -2.60
N LEU A 46 -8.10 10.35 -1.34
CA LEU A 46 -7.17 9.29 -0.91
C LEU A 46 -7.57 7.95 -1.54
N VAL A 47 -8.86 7.66 -1.55
CA VAL A 47 -9.44 6.46 -2.17
C VAL A 47 -9.16 6.47 -3.68
N ALA A 48 -9.40 7.59 -4.36
CA ALA A 48 -9.18 7.71 -5.80
C ALA A 48 -7.71 7.51 -6.19
N VAL A 49 -6.78 8.18 -5.48
CA VAL A 49 -5.34 8.02 -5.73
C VAL A 49 -4.87 6.61 -5.38
N GLY A 50 -5.36 6.04 -4.27
CA GLY A 50 -5.07 4.67 -3.86
C GLY A 50 -5.52 3.65 -4.90
N ILE A 51 -6.77 3.72 -5.36
CA ILE A 51 -7.30 2.83 -6.41
C ILE A 51 -6.53 3.03 -7.71
N LEU A 52 -6.26 4.26 -8.13
CA LEU A 52 -5.49 4.53 -9.34
C LEU A 52 -4.08 3.93 -9.27
N ALA A 53 -3.40 4.07 -8.13
CA ALA A 53 -2.10 3.45 -7.88
C ALA A 53 -2.17 1.93 -8.06
N HIS A 54 -3.18 1.28 -7.48
CA HIS A 54 -3.41 -0.16 -7.56
C HIS A 54 -3.74 -0.63 -8.98
N LEU A 55 -4.51 0.15 -9.75
CA LEU A 55 -4.75 -0.14 -11.17
C LEU A 55 -3.47 -0.06 -12.00
N VAL A 56 -2.56 0.87 -11.69
CA VAL A 56 -1.24 0.93 -12.32
C VAL A 56 -0.36 -0.23 -11.86
N TYR A 57 -0.42 -0.64 -10.60
CA TYR A 57 0.28 -1.83 -10.10
C TYR A 57 -0.12 -3.11 -10.84
N LEU A 58 -1.41 -3.28 -11.17
CA LEU A 58 -1.88 -4.40 -11.98
C LEU A 58 -1.18 -4.50 -13.34
N GLN A 59 -0.78 -3.36 -13.93
CA GLN A 59 -0.10 -3.34 -15.23
C GLN A 59 1.32 -3.91 -15.16
N ASN A 60 1.97 -3.88 -13.98
CA ASN A 60 3.27 -4.52 -13.78
C ASN A 60 3.18 -6.06 -13.82
N PHE A 61 2.02 -6.65 -13.54
CA PHE A 61 1.77 -8.10 -13.67
C PHE A 61 1.47 -8.50 -15.12
N SER A 62 2.36 -8.11 -16.03
CA SER A 62 2.26 -8.29 -17.47
C SER A 62 2.59 -9.74 -17.88
N ARG A 63 2.63 -10.04 -19.19
CA ARG A 63 2.95 -11.40 -19.69
C ARG A 63 4.39 -11.83 -19.40
N THR A 64 5.32 -10.88 -19.21
CA THR A 64 6.74 -11.13 -19.00
C THR A 64 7.13 -11.33 -17.53
N TRP A 65 6.15 -11.35 -16.62
CA TRP A 65 6.38 -11.64 -15.21
C TRP A 65 7.24 -12.89 -14.99
N PRO A 66 8.24 -12.87 -14.08
CA PRO A 66 8.54 -11.83 -13.09
C PRO A 66 9.47 -10.70 -13.56
N THR A 67 9.87 -10.67 -14.83
CA THR A 67 10.76 -9.61 -15.35
C THR A 67 10.01 -8.27 -15.42
N ILE A 68 10.45 -7.30 -14.60
CA ILE A 68 9.93 -5.92 -14.59
C ILE A 68 11.07 -5.01 -15.03
N SER A 69 10.88 -4.31 -16.16
CA SER A 69 11.86 -3.34 -16.63
C SER A 69 11.79 -2.06 -15.81
N LEU A 70 12.92 -1.67 -15.21
CA LEU A 70 13.05 -0.45 -14.42
C LEU A 70 12.84 0.84 -15.24
N THR A 71 12.98 0.77 -16.56
CA THR A 71 12.76 1.91 -17.47
C THR A 71 11.34 1.95 -18.04
N SER A 72 10.49 0.96 -17.72
CA SER A 72 9.13 0.93 -18.20
C SER A 72 8.30 2.09 -17.62
N PRO A 73 7.43 2.72 -18.44
CA PRO A 73 6.60 3.82 -17.98
C PRO A 73 5.65 3.40 -16.84
N THR A 74 5.21 2.14 -16.82
CA THR A 74 4.35 1.58 -15.77
C THR A 74 5.08 1.46 -14.44
N PHE A 75 6.36 1.05 -14.45
CA PHE A 75 7.17 0.96 -13.25
C PHE A 75 7.46 2.36 -12.67
N ILE A 76 7.86 3.30 -13.53
CA ILE A 76 8.10 4.69 -13.12
C ILE A 76 6.81 5.33 -12.56
N ALA A 77 5.68 5.15 -13.25
CA ALA A 77 4.39 5.61 -12.77
C ALA A 77 4.02 4.98 -11.42
N SER A 78 4.34 3.70 -11.22
CA SER A 78 4.12 3.00 -9.95
C SER A 78 4.92 3.64 -8.82
N CYS A 79 6.22 3.92 -9.04
CA CYS A 79 7.06 4.60 -8.06
C CYS A 79 6.52 5.99 -7.68
N ILE A 80 6.12 6.78 -8.68
CA ILE A 80 5.53 8.11 -8.44
C ILE A 80 4.22 7.98 -7.65
N LEU A 81 3.36 7.03 -8.00
CA LEU A 81 2.07 6.81 -7.35
C LEU A 81 2.21 6.30 -5.91
N VAL A 82 3.22 5.46 -5.62
CA VAL A 82 3.56 5.08 -4.23
C VAL A 82 3.85 6.32 -3.41
N LEU A 83 4.75 7.18 -3.89
CA LEU A 83 5.16 8.39 -3.18
C LEU A 83 3.99 9.38 -3.03
N ALA A 84 3.17 9.54 -4.06
CA ALA A 84 1.99 10.40 -4.02
C ALA A 84 0.95 9.89 -3.03
N SER A 85 0.61 8.59 -3.08
CA SER A 85 -0.34 7.94 -2.15
C SER A 85 0.15 8.05 -0.71
N HIS A 86 1.44 7.80 -0.48
CA HIS A 86 2.08 7.93 0.82
C HIS A 86 2.01 9.37 1.34
N PHE A 87 2.44 10.34 0.54
CA PHE A 87 2.49 11.74 0.94
C PHE A 87 1.09 12.31 1.25
N LEU A 88 0.10 12.02 0.42
CA LEU A 88 -1.28 12.45 0.64
C LEU A 88 -1.86 11.83 1.91
N SER A 89 -1.65 10.53 2.11
CA SER A 89 -2.10 9.83 3.32
C SER A 89 -1.41 10.42 4.56
N PHE A 90 -0.10 10.67 4.50
CA PHE A 90 0.67 11.20 5.63
C PHE A 90 0.19 12.59 6.01
N ARG A 91 -0.01 13.46 5.02
CA ARG A 91 -0.57 14.80 5.25
C ARG A 91 -1.94 14.73 5.91
N HIS A 92 -2.79 13.79 5.49
CA HIS A 92 -4.12 13.61 6.04
C HIS A 92 -4.11 13.15 7.51
N PHE A 93 -3.34 12.09 7.81
CA PHE A 93 -3.27 11.55 9.16
C PHE A 93 -2.47 12.44 10.12
N SER A 94 -1.46 13.17 9.65
CA SER A 94 -0.75 14.18 10.45
C SER A 94 -1.69 15.30 10.87
N ALA A 95 -2.47 15.85 9.93
CA ALA A 95 -3.44 16.90 10.24
C ALA A 95 -4.49 16.46 11.28
N ARG A 96 -4.96 15.20 11.19
CA ARG A 96 -5.85 14.61 12.20
C ARG A 96 -5.19 14.42 13.56
N SER A 97 -3.92 14.00 13.56
CA SER A 97 -3.13 13.77 14.79
C SER A 97 -2.90 15.09 15.54
N ASP A 98 -2.55 16.16 14.82
CA ASP A 98 -2.34 17.49 15.39
C ASP A 98 -3.65 18.08 15.95
N ALA A 99 -4.76 17.93 15.21
CA ALA A 99 -6.08 18.36 15.68
C ALA A 99 -6.53 17.63 16.96
N ALA A 100 -6.24 16.33 17.06
CA ALA A 100 -6.53 15.53 18.26
C ALA A 100 -5.66 15.94 19.45
N ALA A 101 -4.38 16.27 19.23
CA ALA A 101 -3.48 16.74 20.27
C ALA A 101 -3.91 18.09 20.86
N LEU A 102 -4.42 19.00 20.03
CA LEU A 102 -4.98 20.28 20.48
C LEU A 102 -6.27 20.09 21.28
N HIS A 103 -7.20 19.24 20.81
CA HIS A 103 -8.46 18.97 21.51
C HIS A 103 -8.28 18.27 22.87
N GLY A 104 -7.31 17.37 22.98
CA GLY A 104 -6.98 16.66 24.22
C GLY A 104 -6.52 17.57 25.37
N ARG A 105 -6.06 18.79 25.08
CA ARG A 105 -5.69 19.79 26.11
C ARG A 105 -6.89 20.54 26.70
N TYR A 106 -8.01 20.63 25.98
CA TYR A 106 -9.17 21.44 26.40
C TYR A 106 -10.34 20.61 26.95
N THR A 107 -10.44 19.33 26.60
CA THR A 107 -11.61 18.50 26.93
C THR A 107 -11.21 17.26 27.74
N HIS A 108 -11.11 17.43 29.06
CA HIS A 108 -10.98 16.32 30.01
C HIS A 108 -12.35 15.80 30.51
N TYR A 109 -13.48 16.41 30.08
CA TYR A 109 -14.78 16.17 30.73
C TYR A 109 -15.73 15.19 30.02
N ASN A 110 -15.54 14.88 28.73
CA ASN A 110 -16.44 14.00 27.98
C ASN A 110 -15.67 12.87 27.28
N ALA A 111 -15.32 11.83 28.04
CA ALA A 111 -14.56 10.67 27.58
C ALA A 111 -15.39 9.62 26.79
N TYR A 112 -16.66 9.90 26.48
CA TYR A 112 -17.57 8.93 25.84
C TYR A 112 -17.70 9.07 24.31
N ASP A 113 -17.22 10.17 23.71
CA ASP A 113 -17.34 10.41 22.27
C ASP A 113 -16.00 10.82 21.66
N SER A 114 -15.08 9.86 21.52
CA SER A 114 -13.86 10.12 20.79
C SER A 114 -13.44 8.90 20.00
N ARG A 115 -13.90 8.83 18.74
CA ARG A 115 -13.18 8.16 17.64
C ARG A 115 -11.79 8.81 17.46
N ARG A 116 -10.90 8.66 18.44
CA ARG A 116 -9.49 9.04 18.29
C ARG A 116 -8.85 8.01 17.38
N THR A 117 -8.43 8.43 16.20
CA THR A 117 -7.55 7.63 15.33
C THR A 117 -6.29 7.29 16.11
N SER A 118 -6.14 6.02 16.46
CA SER A 118 -4.97 5.52 17.17
C SER A 118 -3.77 5.51 16.25
N PHE A 119 -2.56 5.60 16.81
CA PHE A 119 -1.32 5.39 16.06
C PHE A 119 -1.34 4.06 15.31
N LEU A 120 -1.92 3.02 15.92
CA LEU A 120 -2.06 1.70 15.31
C LEU A 120 -2.99 1.74 14.08
N ASP A 121 -4.05 2.53 14.09
CA ASP A 121 -4.96 2.66 12.93
C ASP A 121 -4.24 3.31 11.75
N VAL A 122 -3.41 4.32 12.03
CA VAL A 122 -2.57 4.95 11.01
C VAL A 122 -1.52 3.97 10.50
N ALA A 123 -0.81 3.29 11.40
CA ALA A 123 0.24 2.35 11.04
C ALA A 123 -0.29 1.17 10.22
N THR A 124 -1.46 0.63 10.58
CA THR A 124 -2.10 -0.48 9.84
C THR A 124 -2.54 -0.02 8.45
N TYR A 125 -3.13 1.18 8.32
CA TYR A 125 -3.44 1.76 7.01
C TYR A 125 -2.18 1.88 6.12
N PHE A 126 -1.08 2.40 6.66
CA PHE A 126 0.16 2.54 5.87
C PHE A 126 0.76 1.18 5.49
N ALA A 127 0.85 0.26 6.46
CA ALA A 127 1.45 -1.04 6.25
C ALA A 127 0.66 -1.87 5.23
N VAL A 128 -0.67 -1.87 5.32
CA VAL A 128 -1.55 -2.65 4.45
C VAL A 128 -1.84 -1.87 3.16
N CYS A 129 -2.56 -0.76 3.25
CA CYS A 129 -3.12 -0.08 2.07
C CYS A 129 -2.10 0.70 1.23
N VAL A 130 -0.96 1.09 1.80
CA VAL A 130 0.05 1.86 1.07
C VAL A 130 1.27 1.01 0.72
N TRP A 131 1.71 0.10 1.60
CA TRP A 131 3.00 -0.58 1.45
C TRP A 131 2.92 -2.03 0.97
N LEU A 132 1.83 -2.76 1.22
CA LEU A 132 1.75 -4.20 0.96
C LEU A 132 2.05 -4.55 -0.51
N VAL A 133 1.36 -3.89 -1.45
CA VAL A 133 1.53 -4.17 -2.89
C VAL A 133 2.87 -3.64 -3.43
N PRO A 134 3.30 -2.41 -3.14
CA PRO A 134 4.62 -1.94 -3.57
C PRO A 134 5.75 -2.82 -3.05
N PHE A 135 5.69 -3.22 -1.78
CA PHE A 135 6.69 -4.10 -1.19
C PHE A 135 6.72 -5.47 -1.88
N TYR A 136 5.55 -6.04 -2.18
CA TYR A 136 5.45 -7.26 -2.95
C TYR A 136 6.09 -7.15 -4.35
N LEU A 137 5.88 -6.03 -5.05
CA LEU A 137 6.51 -5.76 -6.35
C LEU A 137 8.04 -5.64 -6.23
N PHE A 138 8.55 -4.97 -5.19
CA PHE A 138 9.99 -4.87 -4.93
C PHE A 138 10.62 -6.22 -4.60
N LEU A 139 9.96 -7.07 -3.81
CA LEU A 139 10.45 -8.44 -3.55
C LEU A 139 10.49 -9.28 -4.83
N SER A 140 9.52 -9.08 -5.72
CA SER A 140 9.47 -9.78 -7.02
C SER A 140 10.59 -9.33 -7.96
N LEU A 141 10.99 -8.06 -7.90
CA LEU A 141 12.18 -7.55 -8.60
C LEU A 141 13.46 -8.19 -8.08
N SER A 142 13.65 -8.23 -6.76
CA SER A 142 14.85 -8.84 -6.15
C SER A 142 14.97 -10.34 -6.44
N ALA A 143 13.84 -11.05 -6.55
CA ALA A 143 13.82 -12.44 -6.98
C ALA A 143 14.25 -12.62 -8.45
N ASN A 144 13.94 -11.66 -9.32
CA ASN A 144 14.29 -11.71 -10.73
C ASN A 144 15.76 -11.36 -11.01
N ASP A 145 16.34 -10.41 -10.27
CA ASP A 145 17.74 -9.98 -10.46
C ASP A 145 18.76 -11.03 -9.98
N ASN A 146 18.33 -12.03 -9.20
CA ASN A 146 19.19 -13.09 -8.68
C ASN A 146 19.32 -14.30 -9.62
N VAL A 147 18.58 -14.29 -10.74
CA VAL A 147 18.70 -15.31 -11.79
C VAL A 147 19.91 -14.96 -12.66
N LEU A 148 21.02 -15.67 -12.46
CA LEU A 148 22.19 -15.58 -13.34
C LEU A 148 21.78 -15.91 -14.80
N PRO A 149 22.36 -15.23 -15.81
CA PRO A 149 22.15 -15.54 -17.23
C PRO A 149 22.70 -16.91 -17.64
#